data_AF-A0A8T6SLJ3-F1
#
_entry.id   AF-A0A8T6SLJ3-F1
#
_cell.length_a   1.000
_cell.length_b   1.000
_cell.length_c   1.000
_cell.angle_alpha   90.00
_cell.angle_beta   90.00
_cell.angle_gamma   90.00
#
_symmetry.space_group_name_H-M   'P 1'
#
loop_
_entity.id
_entity.type
_entity.pdbx_description
1 polymer ?
#
loop_
_entity_poly.entity_id
_entity_poly.type
_entity_poly.pdbx_seq_one_letter_code
_entity_poly.pdbx_strand_id
1 'polypeptide(L)'
;MSESEIRSSMDYALEKAKKKHVDFVFVRGERTFQQMIRAEKDTIRDVTSEERKGLGIEVIIDEAKGYGFTSDLNDASIEKAINKATDGAKGSASFSEKKMTPKRLKPEKYRGGKPNIKTHP
;
A
#
# COMPACT_ATOMS: atom_id res chain seq x y z
N MET A 1 -8.51 -14.48 6.91
CA MET A 1 -8.38 -14.36 5.44
C MET A 1 -7.00 -14.85 5.01
N SER A 2 -6.93 -15.53 3.88
CA SER A 2 -5.70 -16.09 3.32
C SER A 2 -4.91 -15.04 2.53
N GLU A 3 -3.61 -15.28 2.37
CA GLU A 3 -2.73 -14.47 1.49
C GLU A 3 -3.28 -14.35 0.06
N SER A 4 -4.02 -15.37 -0.39
CA SER A 4 -4.69 -15.39 -1.69
C SER A 4 -5.72 -14.26 -1.84
N GLU A 5 -6.44 -13.89 -0.77
CA GLU A 5 -7.50 -12.87 -0.86
C GLU A 5 -6.89 -11.48 -1.01
N ILE A 6 -5.83 -11.17 -0.24
CA ILE A 6 -5.11 -9.89 -0.37
C ILE A 6 -4.50 -9.77 -1.76
N ARG A 7 -3.91 -10.85 -2.26
CA ARG A 7 -3.36 -10.88 -3.62
C ARG A 7 -4.43 -10.61 -4.67
N SER A 8 -5.60 -11.27 -4.59
CA SER A 8 -6.72 -11.00 -5.50
C SER A 8 -7.17 -9.54 -5.45
N SER A 9 -7.24 -8.93 -4.25
CA SER A 9 -7.58 -7.52 -4.12
C SER A 9 -6.49 -6.59 -4.69
N MET A 10 -5.20 -6.96 -4.59
CA MET A 10 -4.11 -6.23 -5.24
C MET A 10 -4.20 -6.29 -6.76
N ASP A 11 -4.46 -7.47 -7.32
CA ASP A 11 -4.62 -7.68 -8.76
C ASP A 11 -5.82 -6.88 -9.29
N TYR A 12 -6.94 -6.90 -8.57
CA TYR A 12 -8.10 -6.06 -8.87
C TYR A 12 -7.76 -4.56 -8.88
N ALA A 13 -7.05 -4.09 -7.85
CA ALA A 13 -6.64 -2.69 -7.76
C ALA A 13 -5.73 -2.27 -8.93
N LEU A 14 -4.76 -3.12 -9.30
CA LEU A 14 -3.86 -2.88 -10.43
C LEU A 14 -4.63 -2.79 -11.75
N GLU A 15 -5.54 -3.73 -12.03
CA GLU A 15 -6.32 -3.74 -13.26
C GLU A 15 -7.28 -2.54 -13.37
N LYS A 16 -7.85 -2.10 -12.25
CA LYS A 16 -8.71 -0.91 -12.22
C LYS A 16 -7.91 0.38 -12.36
N ALA A 17 -6.77 0.50 -11.69
CA ALA A 17 -5.93 1.68 -11.76
C ALA A 17 -5.30 1.89 -13.15
N LYS A 18 -4.90 0.81 -13.85
CA LYS A 18 -4.41 0.88 -15.24
C LYS A 18 -5.38 1.59 -16.19
N LYS A 19 -6.70 1.50 -15.94
CA LYS A 19 -7.74 2.15 -16.76
C LYS A 19 -7.84 3.67 -16.53
N LYS A 20 -7.10 4.24 -15.59
CA LYS A 20 -7.21 5.66 -15.19
C LYS A 20 -6.17 6.57 -15.87
N HIS A 21 -5.49 6.11 -16.92
CA HIS A 21 -4.43 6.85 -17.62
C HIS A 21 -3.31 7.32 -16.68
N VAL A 22 -2.84 6.42 -15.82
CA VAL A 22 -1.73 6.68 -14.88
C VAL A 22 -0.39 6.27 -15.51
N ASP A 23 0.67 7.04 -15.24
CA ASP A 23 2.03 6.72 -15.70
C ASP A 23 2.61 5.52 -14.96
N PHE A 24 2.27 5.42 -13.68
CA PHE A 24 2.71 4.34 -12.80
C PHE A 24 1.69 4.10 -11.69
N VAL A 25 1.55 2.84 -11.30
CA VAL A 25 0.77 2.43 -10.14
C VAL A 25 1.58 1.46 -9.29
N PHE A 26 1.56 1.69 -7.99
CA PHE A 26 2.11 0.80 -6.98
C PHE A 26 1.01 0.42 -6.00
N VAL A 27 0.84 -0.89 -5.79
CA VAL A 27 -0.14 -1.43 -4.85
C VAL A 27 0.58 -2.27 -3.82
N ARG A 28 0.30 -2.04 -2.54
CA ARG A 28 0.84 -2.79 -1.41
C ARG A 28 -0.30 -3.36 -0.59
N GLY A 29 -0.34 -4.68 -0.45
CA GLY A 29 -1.16 -5.36 0.55
C GLY A 29 -0.39 -5.53 1.84
N GLU A 30 -1.06 -5.34 2.98
CA GLU A 30 -0.52 -5.61 4.30
C GLU A 30 -1.49 -6.45 5.11
N ARG A 31 -0.92 -7.39 5.89
CA ARG A 31 -1.62 -8.18 6.90
C ARG A 31 -0.72 -8.25 8.12
N THR A 32 -1.25 -7.82 9.25
CA THR A 32 -0.52 -7.78 10.52
C THR A 32 -1.36 -8.48 11.56
N PHE A 33 -0.80 -9.54 12.13
CA PHE A 33 -1.36 -10.23 13.29
C PHE A 33 -0.57 -9.80 14.52
N GLN A 34 -1.26 -9.31 15.54
CA GLN A 34 -0.65 -8.85 16.78
C GLN A 34 -1.36 -9.53 17.96
N GLN A 35 -0.58 -10.17 18.81
CA GLN A 35 -1.05 -10.67 20.10
C GLN A 35 -0.37 -9.87 21.21
N MET A 36 -1.16 -9.34 22.13
CA MET A 36 -0.70 -8.60 23.29
C MET A 36 -1.14 -9.32 24.56
N ILE A 37 -0.17 -9.73 25.37
CA ILE A 37 -0.42 -10.32 26.69
C ILE A 37 0.00 -9.29 27.72
N ARG A 38 -0.95 -8.84 28.55
CA ARG A 38 -0.70 -7.91 29.63
C ARG A 38 -0.75 -8.66 30.95
N ALA A 39 0.41 -8.79 31.60
CA ALA A 39 0.51 -9.32 32.94
C ALA A 39 0.71 -8.18 33.94
N GLU A 40 0.13 -8.31 35.13
CA GLU A 40 0.33 -7.41 36.25
C GLU A 40 0.55 -8.25 37.51
N LYS A 41 1.71 -8.09 38.15
CA LYS A 41 2.22 -9.00 39.19
C LYS A 41 2.24 -10.44 38.65
N ASP A 42 1.69 -11.38 39.42
CA ASP A 42 1.63 -12.80 39.08
C ASP A 42 0.32 -13.19 38.36
N THR A 43 -0.42 -12.21 37.81
CA THR A 43 -1.73 -12.46 37.18
C THR A 43 -1.76 -11.90 35.75
N ILE A 44 -2.28 -12.70 34.82
CA ILE A 44 -2.59 -12.24 33.46
C ILE A 44 -3.84 -11.36 33.55
N ARG A 45 -3.72 -10.09 33.17
CA ARG A 45 -4.82 -9.13 33.15
C ARG A 45 -5.61 -9.17 31.84
N ASP A 46 -4.90 -9.30 30.73
CA ASP A 46 -5.51 -9.23 29.41
C ASP A 46 -4.69 -10.03 28.39
N VAL A 47 -5.41 -10.63 27.44
CA VAL A 47 -4.85 -11.27 26.25
C VAL A 47 -5.66 -10.77 25.07
N THR A 48 -5.12 -9.78 24.37
CA THR A 48 -5.74 -9.22 23.17
C THR A 48 -5.10 -9.83 21.92
N SER A 49 -5.93 -10.17 20.94
CA SER A 49 -5.49 -10.58 19.61
C SER A 49 -6.15 -9.69 18.57
N GLU A 50 -5.34 -9.07 17.71
CA GLU A 50 -5.79 -8.17 16.66
C GLU A 50 -5.23 -8.61 15.31
N GLU A 51 -6.08 -8.64 14.29
CA GLU A 51 -5.67 -8.81 12.90
C GLU A 51 -6.02 -7.53 12.13
N ARG A 52 -5.01 -6.87 11.59
CA ARG A 52 -5.16 -5.73 10.68
C ARG A 52 -4.83 -6.15 9.27
N LYS A 53 -5.56 -5.59 8.31
CA LYS A 53 -5.32 -5.78 6.89
C LYS A 53 -5.64 -4.50 6.14
N GLY A 54 -4.98 -4.31 5.00
CA GLY A 54 -5.28 -3.17 4.15
C GLY A 54 -4.53 -3.18 2.83
N LEU A 55 -4.96 -2.29 1.96
CA LEU A 55 -4.31 -1.96 0.70
C LEU A 55 -3.89 -0.50 0.70
N GLY A 56 -2.62 -0.25 0.39
CA GLY A 56 -2.12 1.05 -0.02
C GLY A 56 -1.97 1.11 -1.54
N ILE A 57 -2.38 2.23 -2.13
CA ILE A 57 -2.33 2.49 -3.57
C ILE A 57 -1.63 3.83 -3.76
N GLU A 58 -0.57 3.82 -4.57
CA GLU A 58 0.16 4.99 -4.99
C GLU A 58 0.08 5.08 -6.52
N VAL A 59 -0.20 6.27 -7.03
CA VAL A 59 -0.25 6.53 -8.47
C VAL A 59 0.63 7.72 -8.82
N ILE A 60 1.21 7.68 -10.01
CA ILE A 60 1.95 8.79 -10.60
C ILE A 60 1.21 9.21 -11.87
N ILE A 61 0.93 10.51 -11.99
CA ILE A 61 0.30 11.14 -13.15
C ILE A 61 1.04 12.45 -13.39
N ASP A 62 1.58 12.65 -14.59
CA ASP A 62 2.30 13.86 -14.98
C ASP A 62 3.38 14.24 -13.95
N GLU A 63 4.19 13.25 -13.56
CA GLU A 63 5.30 13.41 -12.61
C GLU A 63 4.87 13.73 -11.16
N ALA A 64 3.57 13.69 -10.87
CA ALA A 64 2.99 14.00 -9.57
C ALA A 64 2.45 12.75 -8.87
N LYS A 65 2.59 12.68 -7.54
CA LYS A 65 2.20 11.52 -6.73
C LYS A 65 0.88 11.73 -6.03
N GLY A 66 0.08 10.68 -5.99
CA GLY A 66 -1.10 10.61 -5.16
C GLY A 66 -1.22 9.27 -4.44
N TYR A 67 -1.87 9.32 -3.28
CA TYR A 67 -1.97 8.17 -2.38
C TYR A 67 -3.42 7.91 -1.98
N GLY A 68 -3.76 6.64 -1.83
CA GLY A 68 -5.03 6.16 -1.33
C GLY A 68 -4.82 4.87 -0.55
N PHE A 69 -5.69 4.60 0.41
CA PHE A 69 -5.63 3.36 1.17
C PHE A 69 -7.02 2.93 1.65
N THR A 70 -7.17 1.65 1.96
CA THR A 70 -8.38 1.08 2.54
C THR A 70 -8.05 -0.14 3.42
N SER A 71 -8.75 -0.29 4.55
CA SER A 71 -8.77 -1.53 5.34
C SER A 71 -9.87 -2.51 4.87
N ASP A 72 -10.87 -1.99 4.17
CA ASP A 72 -11.95 -2.76 3.57
C ASP A 72 -11.56 -3.20 2.16
N LEU A 73 -11.41 -4.52 1.97
CA LEU A 73 -10.94 -5.10 0.71
C LEU A 73 -12.08 -5.45 -0.27
N ASN A 74 -13.23 -4.80 -0.13
CA ASN A 74 -14.30 -4.90 -1.13
C ASN A 74 -14.03 -3.95 -2.30
N ASP A 75 -14.56 -4.30 -3.47
CA ASP A 75 -14.33 -3.59 -4.72
C ASP A 75 -14.64 -2.09 -4.64
N ALA A 76 -15.73 -1.72 -3.97
CA ALA A 76 -16.15 -0.33 -3.83
C ALA A 76 -15.17 0.51 -3.01
N SER A 77 -14.66 -0.04 -1.89
CA SER A 77 -13.66 0.63 -1.06
C SER A 77 -12.31 0.74 -1.77
N ILE A 78 -11.92 -0.30 -2.53
CA ILE A 78 -10.71 -0.27 -3.36
C ILE A 78 -10.82 0.81 -4.44
N GLU A 79 -11.94 0.89 -5.15
CA GLU A 79 -12.17 1.92 -6.16
C GLU A 79 -12.14 3.33 -5.58
N LYS A 80 -12.70 3.54 -4.38
CA LYS A 80 -12.58 4.81 -3.66
C LYS A 80 -11.12 5.16 -3.36
N ALA A 81 -10.32 4.19 -2.93
CA ALA A 81 -8.89 4.41 -2.68
C ALA A 81 -8.14 4.77 -3.97
N ILE A 82 -8.44 4.11 -5.10
CA ILE A 82 -7.87 4.43 -6.42
C ILE A 82 -8.23 5.85 -6.83
N ASN A 83 -9.50 6.24 -6.70
CA ASN A 83 -9.95 7.59 -7.04
C ASN A 83 -9.24 8.64 -6.20
N LYS A 84 -9.15 8.43 -4.87
CA LYS A 84 -8.44 9.34 -3.98
C LYS A 84 -6.96 9.50 -4.36
N ALA A 85 -6.29 8.40 -4.72
CA ALA A 85 -4.92 8.47 -5.21
C ALA A 85 -4.82 9.25 -6.53
N THR A 86 -5.72 8.99 -7.48
CA THR A 86 -5.75 9.64 -8.80
C THR A 86 -6.02 11.14 -8.67
N ASP A 87 -7.01 11.52 -7.87
CA ASP A 87 -7.39 12.92 -7.66
C ASP A 87 -6.29 13.68 -6.92
N GLY A 88 -5.64 13.02 -5.95
CA GLY A 88 -4.47 13.55 -5.26
C GLY A 88 -3.31 13.83 -6.22
N ALA A 89 -2.99 12.89 -7.11
CA ALA A 89 -1.94 13.06 -8.11
C ALA A 89 -2.26 14.24 -9.04
N LYS A 90 -3.47 14.27 -9.63
CA LYS A 90 -3.92 15.35 -10.52
C LYS A 90 -3.90 16.72 -9.84
N GLY A 91 -4.37 16.81 -8.59
CA GLY A 91 -4.34 18.06 -7.83
C GLY A 91 -2.92 18.56 -7.56
N SER A 92 -1.98 17.63 -7.33
CA SER A 92 -0.58 17.96 -7.05
C SER A 92 0.27 18.27 -8.29
N ALA A 93 -0.14 17.84 -9.48
CA ALA A 93 0.60 18.05 -10.72
C ALA A 93 0.85 19.53 -11.03
N SER A 94 -0.10 20.40 -10.69
CA SER A 94 0.00 21.86 -10.88
C SER A 94 1.10 22.52 -10.02
N PHE A 95 1.57 21.85 -8.96
CA PHE A 95 2.45 22.43 -7.94
C PHE A 95 3.82 21.74 -7.84
N SER A 96 4.06 20.71 -8.64
CA SER A 96 5.30 19.94 -8.56
C SER A 96 6.40 20.58 -9.40
N GLU A 97 7.29 21.36 -8.76
CA GLU A 97 8.51 21.87 -9.41
C GLU A 97 9.54 20.76 -9.70
N LYS A 98 9.44 19.63 -8.99
CA LYS A 98 10.41 18.54 -9.03
C LYS A 98 9.85 17.36 -9.80
N LYS A 99 10.25 17.29 -11.07
CA LYS A 99 9.92 16.21 -12.00
C LYS A 99 10.32 14.85 -11.44
N MET A 100 9.36 13.96 -11.30
CA MET A 100 9.57 12.61 -10.83
C MET A 100 9.21 11.59 -11.90
N THR A 101 10.24 11.08 -12.57
CA THR A 101 10.10 10.07 -13.61
C THR A 101 10.12 8.67 -12.99
N PRO A 102 9.14 7.80 -13.29
CA PRO A 102 9.17 6.41 -12.83
C PRO A 102 10.41 5.69 -13.37
N LYS A 103 11.36 5.35 -12.49
CA LYS A 103 12.45 4.46 -12.88
C LYS A 103 11.93 3.03 -12.92
N ARG A 104 12.11 2.36 -14.07
CA ARG A 104 11.76 0.95 -14.25
C ARG A 104 12.62 0.11 -13.31
N LEU A 105 12.06 -0.28 -12.16
CA LEU A 105 12.69 -1.23 -11.25
C LEU A 105 12.73 -2.59 -11.94
N LYS A 106 13.94 -3.16 -12.11
CA LYS A 106 14.06 -4.56 -12.52
C LYS A 106 13.53 -5.40 -11.35
N PRO A 107 12.71 -6.44 -11.60
CA PRO A 107 12.25 -7.33 -10.53
C PRO A 107 13.46 -8.02 -9.91
N GLU A 108 13.90 -7.53 -8.75
CA GLU A 108 14.87 -8.23 -7.92
C GLU A 108 14.11 -9.27 -7.09
N LYS A 109 14.54 -10.54 -7.18
CA LYS A 109 14.03 -11.58 -6.28
C LYS A 109 14.45 -11.22 -4.85
N TYR A 110 13.53 -10.69 -4.06
CA TYR A 110 13.74 -10.48 -2.63
C TYR A 110 13.87 -11.85 -1.94
N ARG A 111 15.11 -12.24 -1.62
CA ARG A 111 15.43 -13.55 -1.05
C ARG A 111 15.17 -13.68 0.45
N GLY A 112 14.54 -12.67 1.08
CA GLY A 112 14.20 -12.66 2.51
C GLY A 112 15.43 -12.80 3.41
N GLY A 113 15.97 -11.69 3.92
CA GLY A 113 16.94 -11.82 5.02
C GLY A 113 17.77 -10.60 5.39
N LYS A 114 17.95 -9.60 4.51
CA LYS A 114 18.59 -8.33 4.88
C LYS A 114 18.00 -7.20 4.04
N PRO A 115 17.38 -6.18 4.65
CA PRO A 115 17.06 -4.95 3.94
C PRO A 115 18.37 -4.37 3.41
N ASN A 116 18.48 -4.20 2.09
CA ASN A 116 19.62 -3.53 1.49
C ASN A 116 19.45 -2.02 1.68
N ILE A 117 19.69 -1.54 2.91
CA ILE A 117 19.74 -0.11 3.20
C ILE A 117 21.09 0.36 2.68
N LYS A 118 21.11 0.95 1.47
CA LYS A 118 22.19 1.87 1.13
C LYS A 118 22.03 3.08 2.03
N THR A 119 22.73 3.09 3.16
CA THR A 119 22.95 4.32 3.91
C THR A 119 23.66 5.29 2.97
N HIS A 120 22.98 6.36 2.60
CA HIS A 120 23.68 7.53 2.08
C HIS A 120 24.65 8.02 3.17
N PRO A 121 25.87 8.43 2.79
CA PRO A 121 26.88 8.90 3.74
C PRO A 121 26.42 10.14 4.52
#